data_AF-A0A2N0H334-F1
#
_entry.id   AF-A0A2N0H334-F1
#
_cell.length_a   1.000
_cell.length_b   1.000
_cell.length_c   1.000
_cell.angle_alpha   90.00
_cell.angle_beta   90.00
_cell.angle_gamma   90.00
#
_symmetry.space_group_name_H-M   'P 1'
#
loop_
_entity.id
_entity.type
_entity.pdbx_description
1 polymer ?
#
loop_
_entity_poly.entity_id
_entity_poly.type
_entity_poly.pdbx_seq_one_letter_code
_entity_poly.pdbx_strand_id
1 'polypeptide(L)'
;MHKSSPYYEFDRRSIGSLHRRHKKGEEILKEDIIALLEEDPDNANDPLLQDYLLPALKGELKPRRGRKPDTMERLLCFEAAMHVYDERLAAFQRDRAEGRRKREPYEKEPSIQVAEEVIAAFRLHCSPPSFLNRISIMKKARNCSE
;
A
#
# COMPACT_ATOMS: atom_id res chain seq x y z
N MET A 1 29.77 -4.90 -6.47
CA MET A 1 29.28 -5.63 -7.69
C MET A 1 29.55 -4.82 -8.96
N HIS A 2 29.78 -5.45 -10.13
CA HIS A 2 29.96 -4.72 -11.41
C HIS A 2 28.64 -4.20 -12.00
N LYS A 3 28.67 -3.00 -12.60
CA LYS A 3 27.54 -2.35 -13.29
C LYS A 3 26.91 -3.19 -14.42
N SER A 4 27.66 -4.12 -15.01
CA SER A 4 27.20 -5.04 -16.05
C SER A 4 26.41 -6.23 -15.53
N SER A 5 26.35 -6.45 -14.21
CA SER A 5 25.60 -7.54 -13.62
C SER A 5 24.08 -7.27 -13.72
N PRO A 6 23.26 -8.24 -14.17
CA PRO A 6 21.81 -8.11 -14.15
C PRO A 6 21.25 -7.98 -12.72
N TYR A 7 22.06 -8.32 -11.69
CA TYR A 7 21.69 -8.20 -10.29
C TYR A 7 22.14 -6.88 -9.65
N TYR A 8 22.81 -6.00 -10.41
CA TYR A 8 23.35 -4.73 -9.91
C TYR A 8 22.27 -3.84 -9.27
N GLU A 9 21.05 -3.82 -9.80
CA GLU A 9 19.94 -3.04 -9.24
C GLU A 9 19.32 -3.66 -7.97
N PHE A 10 19.68 -4.90 -7.64
CA PHE A 10 19.16 -5.61 -6.47
C PHE A 10 20.16 -5.67 -5.32
N ASP A 11 21.43 -5.34 -5.58
CA ASP A 11 22.46 -5.22 -4.56
C ASP A 11 22.30 -3.90 -3.79
N ARG A 12 22.08 -3.99 -2.47
CA ARG A 12 21.92 -2.80 -1.62
C ARG A 12 23.12 -1.87 -1.59
N ARG A 13 24.32 -2.37 -1.92
CA ARG A 13 25.56 -1.59 -1.97
C ARG A 13 25.84 -0.98 -3.34
N SER A 14 24.93 -1.16 -4.29
CA SER A 14 25.04 -0.60 -5.64
C SER A 14 24.21 0.66 -5.79
N ILE A 15 24.76 1.67 -6.48
CA ILE A 15 24.03 2.89 -6.82
C ILE A 15 22.76 2.59 -7.64
N GLY A 16 22.77 1.51 -8.45
CA GLY A 16 21.59 1.08 -9.21
C GLY A 16 20.40 0.71 -8.31
N SER A 17 20.66 0.15 -7.13
CA SER A 17 19.62 -0.14 -6.13
C SER A 17 19.03 1.13 -5.53
N LEU A 18 19.84 2.17 -5.31
CA LEU A 18 19.35 3.47 -4.85
C LEU A 18 18.35 4.08 -5.86
N HIS A 19 18.72 4.12 -7.14
CA HIS A 19 17.86 4.62 -8.22
C HIS A 19 16.55 3.85 -8.32
N ARG A 20 16.61 2.51 -8.28
CA ARG A 20 15.43 1.64 -8.30
C ARG A 20 14.51 1.90 -7.09
N ARG A 21 15.08 1.98 -5.89
CA ARG A 21 14.33 2.20 -4.64
C ARG A 21 13.66 3.57 -4.63
N HIS A 22 14.39 4.62 -5.03
CA HIS A 22 13.86 5.96 -5.18
C HIS A 22 12.65 5.98 -6.13
N LYS A 23 12.78 5.41 -7.33
CA LYS A 23 11.70 5.34 -8.32
C LYS A 23 10.47 4.59 -7.81
N LYS A 24 10.66 3.57 -6.97
CA LYS A 24 9.57 2.78 -6.38
C LYS A 24 8.99 3.39 -5.10
N GLY A 25 9.55 4.50 -4.62
CA GLY A 25 9.19 5.05 -3.30
C GLY A 25 9.51 4.09 -2.16
N GLU A 26 10.48 3.19 -2.35
CA GLU A 26 10.97 2.33 -1.29
C GLU A 26 11.77 3.17 -0.30
N GLU A 27 11.69 2.80 0.98
CA GLU A 27 12.43 3.46 2.04
C GLU A 27 13.93 3.39 1.78
N ILE A 28 14.67 4.47 2.05
CA ILE A 28 16.13 4.57 1.96
C ILE A 28 16.65 5.01 3.33
N LEU A 29 17.59 4.26 3.88
CA LEU A 29 18.09 4.45 5.25
C LEU A 29 19.48 5.08 5.24
N LYS A 30 19.87 5.66 6.38
CA LYS A 30 21.24 6.18 6.59
C LYS A 30 22.29 5.09 6.33
N GLU A 31 22.04 3.87 6.79
CA GLU A 31 22.96 2.73 6.62
C GLU A 31 23.14 2.36 5.14
N ASP A 32 22.11 2.58 4.29
CA ASP A 32 22.24 2.36 2.85
C ASP A 32 23.19 3.39 2.22
N ILE A 33 23.10 4.67 2.62
CA ILE A 33 23.99 5.74 2.13
C ILE A 33 25.44 5.48 2.56
N ILE A 34 25.65 5.09 3.82
CA ILE A 34 26.99 4.74 4.32
C ILE A 34 27.56 3.57 3.52
N ALA A 35 26.78 2.49 3.34
CA ALA A 35 27.25 1.31 2.62
C ALA A 35 27.61 1.61 1.16
N LEU A 36 26.89 2.53 0.50
CA LEU A 36 27.19 2.97 -0.86
C LEU A 36 28.51 3.74 -0.95
N LEU A 37 28.78 4.61 0.02
CA LEU A 37 30.03 5.38 0.10
C LEU A 37 31.22 4.52 0.53
N GLU A 38 30.99 3.51 1.37
CA GLU A 38 32.02 2.54 1.77
C GLU A 38 32.42 1.60 0.63
N GLU A 39 31.45 1.18 -0.22
CA GLU A 39 31.73 0.32 -1.38
C GLU A 39 32.47 1.09 -2.49
N ASP A 40 32.03 2.32 -2.80
CA ASP A 40 32.68 3.18 -3.78
C ASP A 40 32.48 4.67 -3.42
N PRO A 41 33.53 5.37 -2.95
CA PRO A 41 33.46 6.78 -2.59
C PRO A 41 33.07 7.70 -3.76
N ASP A 42 33.30 7.31 -5.02
CA ASP A 42 32.94 8.11 -6.19
C ASP A 42 31.42 8.23 -6.35
N ASN A 43 30.64 7.37 -5.69
CA ASN A 43 29.18 7.48 -5.60
C ASN A 43 28.73 8.81 -4.96
N ALA A 44 29.59 9.51 -4.21
CA ALA A 44 29.30 10.86 -3.69
C ALA A 44 29.01 11.89 -4.81
N ASN A 45 29.44 11.62 -6.04
CA ASN A 45 29.20 12.47 -7.20
C ASN A 45 27.86 12.16 -7.91
N ASP A 46 27.16 11.08 -7.52
CA ASP A 46 25.85 10.76 -8.09
C ASP A 46 24.81 11.80 -7.62
N PRO A 47 24.09 12.47 -8.55
CA PRO A 47 23.13 13.52 -8.18
C PRO A 47 22.03 13.03 -7.23
N LEU A 48 21.56 11.80 -7.41
CA LEU A 48 20.51 11.25 -6.57
C LEU A 48 21.04 10.99 -5.16
N LEU A 49 22.26 10.45 -5.02
CA LEU A 49 22.87 10.23 -3.71
C LEU A 49 23.10 11.55 -2.97
N GLN A 50 23.46 12.63 -3.67
CA GLN A 50 23.63 13.96 -3.07
C GLN A 50 22.36 14.46 -2.38
N ASP A 51 21.18 14.21 -2.96
CA ASP A 51 19.89 14.56 -2.34
C ASP A 51 19.67 13.85 -0.99
N TYR A 52 20.33 12.71 -0.77
CA TYR A 52 20.21 11.92 0.46
C TYR A 52 21.31 12.20 1.50
N LEU A 53 22.41 12.86 1.14
CA LEU A 53 23.53 13.11 2.06
C LEU A 53 23.12 13.98 3.26
N LEU A 54 22.47 15.11 3.01
CA LEU A 54 22.03 16.02 4.08
C LEU A 54 20.98 15.36 5.00
N PRO A 55 19.92 14.71 4.48
CA PRO A 55 18.99 13.93 5.31
C PRO A 55 19.68 12.82 6.13
N ALA A 56 20.69 12.15 5.57
CA ALA A 56 21.45 11.11 6.27
C ALA A 56 22.24 11.70 7.46
N LEU A 57 22.90 12.84 7.25
CA LEU A 57 23.66 13.54 8.29
C LEU A 57 22.76 14.08 9.41
N LYS A 58 21.59 14.61 9.05
CA LYS A 58 20.57 15.07 10.02
C LYS A 58 19.86 13.92 10.75
N GLY A 59 20.07 12.68 10.32
CA GLY A 59 19.39 11.52 10.88
C GLY A 59 17.89 11.50 10.56
N GLU A 60 17.50 12.05 9.42
CA GLU A 60 16.13 12.06 8.91
C GLU A 60 15.82 10.74 8.15
N LEU A 61 16.84 10.05 7.65
CA LEU A 61 16.72 8.73 7.02
C LEU A 61 16.65 7.60 8.06
N LYS A 62 15.51 7.52 8.74
CA LYS A 62 15.22 6.50 9.76
C LYS A 62 14.18 5.50 9.26
N PRO A 63 14.22 4.25 9.74
CA PRO A 63 13.17 3.29 9.44
C PRO A 63 11.84 3.81 9.97
N ARG A 64 10.82 3.81 9.12
CA ARG A 64 9.45 4.12 9.50
C ARG A 64 9.00 3.12 10.55
N ARG A 65 8.72 3.62 11.74
CA ARG A 65 8.11 2.84 12.82
C ARG A 65 6.63 2.66 12.52
N GLY A 66 6.14 1.43 12.67
CA GLY A 66 4.72 1.09 12.49
C GLY A 66 4.41 0.39 11.16
N ARG A 67 3.11 0.36 10.82
CA ARG A 67 2.64 -0.33 9.61
C ARG A 67 3.14 0.38 8.35
N LYS A 68 3.80 -0.35 7.46
CA LYS A 68 4.21 0.18 6.15
C LYS A 68 2.98 0.64 5.37
N PRO A 69 3.07 1.77 4.63
CA PRO A 69 1.97 2.20 3.77
C PRO A 69 1.64 1.08 2.78
N ASP A 70 0.36 0.95 2.44
CA ASP A 70 -0.03 0.02 1.40
C ASP A 70 0.59 0.46 0.06
N THR A 71 0.97 -0.52 -0.76
CA THR A 71 1.43 -0.25 -2.13
C THR A 71 0.28 0.35 -2.95
N MET A 72 0.61 1.13 -3.98
CA MET A 72 -0.40 1.70 -4.88
C MET A 72 -1.34 0.62 -5.45
N GLU A 73 -0.79 -0.53 -5.83
CA GLU A 73 -1.56 -1.69 -6.29
C GLU A 73 -2.56 -2.19 -5.24
N ARG A 74 -2.16 -2.27 -3.95
CA ARG A 74 -3.06 -2.66 -2.87
C ARG A 74 -4.15 -1.62 -2.63
N LEU A 75 -3.81 -0.33 -2.76
CA LEU A 75 -4.79 0.75 -2.64
C LEU A 75 -5.83 0.68 -3.76
N LEU A 76 -5.39 0.52 -5.01
CA LEU A 76 -6.29 0.38 -6.17
C LEU A 76 -7.16 -0.87 -6.08
N CYS A 77 -6.59 -2.00 -5.67
CA CYS A 77 -7.36 -3.23 -5.42
C CYS A 77 -8.42 -3.02 -4.34
N PHE A 78 -8.05 -2.34 -3.24
CA PHE A 78 -9.00 -2.03 -2.18
C PHE A 78 -10.10 -1.06 -2.63
N GLU A 79 -9.76 -0.06 -3.44
CA GLU A 79 -10.71 0.88 -4.02
C GLU A 79 -11.70 0.19 -4.96
N ALA A 80 -11.23 -0.72 -5.82
CA ALA A 80 -12.10 -1.55 -6.65
C ALA A 80 -13.03 -2.42 -5.78
N ALA A 81 -12.52 -3.01 -4.70
CA ALA A 81 -13.33 -3.78 -3.76
C ALA A 81 -14.40 -2.91 -3.08
N MET A 82 -14.09 -1.65 -2.72
CA MET A 82 -15.07 -0.70 -2.18
C MET A 82 -16.21 -0.41 -3.16
N HIS A 83 -15.90 -0.19 -4.44
CA HIS A 83 -16.92 0.05 -5.46
C HIS A 83 -17.85 -1.15 -5.63
N VAL A 84 -17.28 -2.36 -5.74
CA VAL A 84 -18.08 -3.60 -5.84
C VAL A 84 -18.92 -3.83 -4.58
N TYR A 85 -18.40 -3.49 -3.40
CA TYR A 85 -19.15 -3.55 -2.15
C TYR A 85 -20.39 -2.64 -2.18
N ASP A 86 -20.24 -1.37 -2.58
CA ASP A 86 -21.35 -0.42 -2.61
C ASP A 86 -22.42 -0.86 -3.63
N GLU A 87 -22.02 -1.32 -4.82
CA GLU A 87 -22.92 -1.84 -5.85
C GLU A 87 -23.71 -3.07 -5.37
N ARG A 88 -23.02 -4.05 -4.78
CA ARG A 88 -23.65 -5.27 -4.27
C ARG A 88 -24.56 -5.00 -3.09
N LEU A 89 -24.17 -4.11 -2.19
CA LEU A 89 -25.01 -3.73 -1.05
C LEU A 89 -26.30 -3.07 -1.53
N ALA A 90 -26.22 -2.16 -2.52
CA ALA A 90 -27.38 -1.53 -3.11
C ALA A 90 -28.30 -2.54 -3.84
N ALA A 91 -27.74 -3.51 -4.56
CA ALA A 91 -28.51 -4.59 -5.17
C ALA A 91 -29.23 -5.45 -4.12
N PHE A 92 -28.52 -5.86 -3.07
CA PHE A 92 -29.08 -6.65 -1.97
C PHE A 92 -30.25 -5.92 -1.29
N GLN A 93 -30.08 -4.63 -1.01
CA GLN A 93 -31.13 -3.81 -0.39
C GLN A 93 -32.35 -3.65 -1.29
N ARG A 94 -32.16 -3.49 -2.62
CA ARG A 94 -33.26 -3.47 -3.59
C ARG A 94 -34.03 -4.79 -3.62
N ASP A 95 -33.33 -5.92 -3.66
CA ASP A 95 -33.97 -7.24 -3.67
C ASP A 95 -34.82 -7.49 -2.41
N ARG A 96 -34.38 -6.98 -1.25
CA ARG A 96 -35.18 -7.03 -0.02
C ARG A 96 -36.39 -6.09 -0.06
N ALA A 97 -36.22 -4.87 -0.56
CA ALA A 97 -37.32 -3.91 -0.70
C ALA A 97 -38.42 -4.43 -1.65
N GLU A 98 -38.02 -5.14 -2.71
CA GLU A 98 -38.93 -5.76 -3.68
C GLU A 98 -39.50 -7.11 -3.22
N GLY A 99 -39.16 -7.56 -2.00
CA GLY A 99 -39.64 -8.83 -1.44
C GLY A 99 -39.09 -10.09 -2.13
N ARG A 100 -38.13 -9.94 -3.04
CA ARG A 100 -37.48 -11.06 -3.76
C ARG A 100 -36.62 -11.92 -2.84
N ARG A 101 -36.19 -11.36 -1.70
CA ARG A 101 -35.39 -12.05 -0.69
C ARG A 101 -36.03 -11.94 0.69
N LYS A 102 -36.46 -13.07 1.26
CA LYS A 102 -36.94 -13.15 2.64
C LYS A 102 -35.75 -13.19 3.60
N ARG A 103 -35.88 -12.50 4.75
CA ARG A 103 -34.87 -12.55 5.81
C ARG A 103 -35.05 -13.83 6.62
N GLU A 104 -33.98 -14.61 6.76
CA GLU A 104 -33.97 -15.74 7.70
C GLU A 104 -33.57 -15.30 9.12
N PRO A 105 -34.04 -16.00 10.17
CA PRO A 105 -33.76 -15.63 11.56
C PRO A 105 -32.26 -15.54 11.91
N TYR A 106 -31.43 -16.37 11.29
CA TYR A 106 -29.98 -16.42 11.52
C TYR A 106 -29.17 -15.74 10.42
N GLU A 107 -29.83 -15.02 9.50
CA GLU A 107 -29.14 -14.34 8.41
C GLU A 107 -28.32 -13.18 8.96
N LYS A 108 -27.02 -13.15 8.63
CA LYS A 108 -26.13 -12.04 8.96
C LYS A 108 -26.67 -10.72 8.37
N GLU A 109 -26.21 -9.59 8.89
CA GLU A 109 -26.55 -8.31 8.29
C GLU A 109 -26.08 -8.23 6.82
N PRO A 110 -26.84 -7.60 5.91
CA PRO A 110 -26.47 -7.47 4.50
C PRO A 110 -25.07 -6.87 4.31
N SER A 111 -24.71 -5.89 5.14
CA SER A 111 -23.39 -5.26 5.15
C SER A 111 -22.27 -6.26 5.39
N ILE A 112 -22.47 -7.22 6.31
CA ILE A 112 -21.50 -8.26 6.65
C ILE A 112 -21.46 -9.34 5.58
N GLN A 113 -22.61 -9.79 5.07
CA GLN A 113 -22.67 -10.78 3.99
C GLN A 113 -21.95 -10.28 2.74
N VAL A 114 -22.29 -9.07 2.28
CA VAL A 114 -21.67 -8.48 1.09
C VAL A 114 -20.18 -8.23 1.34
N ALA A 115 -19.78 -7.82 2.54
CA ALA A 115 -18.36 -7.70 2.88
C ALA A 115 -17.63 -9.04 2.80
N GLU A 116 -18.19 -10.14 3.31
CA GLU A 116 -17.61 -11.48 3.20
C GLU A 116 -17.42 -11.92 1.74
N GLU A 117 -18.43 -11.70 0.90
CA GLU A 117 -18.37 -12.02 -0.52
C GLU A 117 -17.28 -11.21 -1.26
N VAL A 118 -17.20 -9.90 -1.00
CA VAL A 118 -16.22 -9.02 -1.64
C VAL A 118 -14.80 -9.35 -1.16
N ILE A 119 -14.61 -9.58 0.13
CA ILE A 119 -13.32 -10.00 0.69
C ILE A 119 -12.83 -11.28 0.03
N ALA A 120 -13.72 -12.27 -0.15
CA ALA A 120 -13.40 -13.51 -0.82
C ALA A 120 -13.06 -13.30 -2.31
N ALA A 121 -13.86 -12.51 -3.02
CA ALA A 121 -13.67 -12.22 -4.45
C ALA A 121 -12.34 -11.51 -4.75
N PHE A 122 -11.96 -10.55 -3.90
CA PHE A 122 -10.72 -9.78 -4.03
C PHE A 122 -9.54 -10.39 -3.27
N ARG A 123 -9.72 -11.56 -2.63
CA ARG A 123 -8.71 -12.24 -1.80
C ARG A 123 -8.08 -11.32 -0.75
N LEU A 124 -8.89 -10.47 -0.13
CA LEU A 124 -8.40 -9.52 0.86
C LEU A 124 -8.09 -10.23 2.19
N HIS A 125 -6.93 -9.96 2.75
CA HIS A 125 -6.52 -10.52 4.06
C HIS A 125 -7.05 -9.66 5.21
N CYS A 126 -8.37 -9.57 5.36
CA CYS A 126 -9.01 -8.85 6.46
C CYS A 126 -10.37 -9.46 6.81
N SER A 127 -10.85 -9.20 8.04
CA SER A 127 -12.20 -9.58 8.45
C SER A 127 -13.25 -8.57 7.96
N PRO A 128 -14.54 -8.95 7.86
CA PRO A 128 -15.61 -8.03 7.47
C PRO A 128 -15.64 -6.73 8.29
N PRO A 129 -15.52 -6.75 9.63
CA PRO A 129 -15.46 -5.51 10.41
C PRO A 129 -14.25 -4.63 10.06
N SER A 130 -13.09 -5.24 9.80
CA SER A 130 -11.87 -4.51 9.40
C SER A 130 -12.03 -3.86 8.03
N PHE A 131 -12.64 -4.59 7.09
CA PHE A 131 -12.97 -4.08 5.76
C PHE A 131 -13.91 -2.88 5.86
N LEU A 132 -15.05 -3.01 6.54
CA LEU A 132 -16.04 -1.94 6.71
C LEU A 132 -15.47 -0.71 7.41
N ASN A 133 -14.65 -0.90 8.45
CA ASN A 133 -13.98 0.22 9.12
C ASN A 133 -13.06 0.97 8.15
N ARG A 134 -12.33 0.25 7.31
CA ARG A 134 -11.42 0.84 6.32
C ARG A 134 -12.19 1.57 5.21
N ILE A 135 -13.33 1.05 4.75
CA ILE A 135 -14.26 1.77 3.86
C ILE A 135 -14.66 3.12 4.49
N SER A 136 -15.07 3.09 5.76
CA SER A 136 -15.49 4.30 6.50
C SER A 136 -14.38 5.36 6.57
N ILE A 137 -13.15 4.94 6.90
CA ILE A 137 -11.97 5.84 6.94
C ILE A 137 -11.72 6.46 5.55
N MET A 138 -11.74 5.66 4.49
CA MET A 138 -11.47 6.15 3.14
C MET A 138 -12.56 7.09 2.62
N LYS A 139 -13.83 6.81 2.90
CA LYS A 139 -14.95 7.71 2.55
C LYS A 139 -14.83 9.05 3.28
N LYS A 140 -14.47 9.04 4.57
CA LYS A 140 -14.23 10.29 5.33
C LYS A 140 -13.08 11.11 4.74
N ALA A 141 -11.98 10.46 4.36
CA ALA A 141 -10.83 11.15 3.78
C ALA A 141 -11.17 11.85 2.44
N ARG A 142 -12.03 11.24 1.61
CA ARG A 142 -12.52 11.85 0.36
C ARG A 142 -13.33 13.12 0.65
N ASN A 143 -14.27 13.07 1.59
CA ASN A 143 -15.15 14.21 1.90
C ASN A 143 -14.43 15.40 2.57
N CYS A 144 -13.23 15.22 3.10
CA CYS A 144 -12.40 16.30 3.66
C CYS A 144 -11.47 16.95 2.62
N SER A 145 -11.46 16.44 1.38
CA SER A 145 -10.64 16.95 0.27
C SER A 145 -11.44 17.82 -0.70
N GLU A 146 -12.74 18.01 -0.45
CA GLU A 146 -13.68 18.91 -1.13
C GLU A 146 -13.89 20.17 -0.29
#